data_AF-A0A7S0TEA6-F1
#
_entry.id   AF-A0A7S0TEA6-F1
#
_cell.length_a   1.000
_cell.length_b   1.000
_cell.length_c   1.000
_cell.angle_alpha   90.00
_cell.angle_beta   90.00
_cell.angle_gamma   90.00
#
_symmetry.space_group_name_H-M   'P 1'
#
loop_
_entity.id
_entity.type
_entity.pdbx_description
1 polymer ?
#
loop_
_entity_poly.entity_id
_entity_poly.type
_entity_poly.pdbx_seq_one_letter_code
_entity_poly.pdbx_strand_id
1 'polypeptide(L)'
;FRSFLVAAEGSDEEDDVVEGALMVMKMLGDFGRYGIEPMCFSYELEEEEEDDPMTHCVAYHTLKGGHFDGEVKFALEQTEEGIVVSVTLAIPQGGRAPPERLAKAMVSSMTESIVESSRIRTKQTLSRRSQSQLYRARASGSATLKRHLRYEQEKSQEEMAKDRKRKWKRNNPDAGRYRPTGCRGPSGSGPVHGF
;
A
#
# COMPACT_ATOMS: atom_id res chain seq x y z
N PHE A 1 -1.55 15.39 -13.36
CA PHE A 1 -0.76 16.48 -12.74
C PHE A 1 0.47 15.84 -12.13
N ARG A 2 1.67 16.31 -12.46
CA ARG A 2 2.90 15.99 -11.73
C ARG A 2 3.31 17.31 -11.07
N SER A 3 2.95 17.52 -9.82
CA SER A 3 3.62 18.54 -9.01
C SER A 3 5.06 18.07 -8.86
N PHE A 4 5.99 18.94 -9.21
CA PHE A 4 7.37 18.78 -8.82
C PHE A 4 7.59 19.86 -7.78
N LEU A 5 7.81 19.43 -6.54
CA LEU A 5 8.32 20.31 -5.50
C LEU A 5 9.75 20.64 -5.89
N VAL A 6 10.00 21.90 -6.24
CA VAL A 6 11.35 22.36 -6.57
C VAL A 6 11.90 23.02 -5.32
N ALA A 7 12.91 22.39 -4.72
CA ALA A 7 13.72 23.03 -3.70
C ALA A 7 14.53 24.15 -4.39
N ALA A 8 14.39 25.38 -3.91
CA ALA A 8 15.22 26.49 -4.38
C ALA A 8 16.63 26.34 -3.78
N GLU A 9 17.64 26.05 -4.61
CA GLU A 9 19.04 26.16 -4.21
C GLU A 9 19.47 27.63 -4.30
N GLY A 10 19.75 28.25 -3.16
CA GLY A 10 20.61 29.43 -3.07
C GLY A 10 20.01 30.68 -2.42
N SER A 11 20.20 30.79 -1.11
CA SER A 11 20.61 32.04 -0.45
C SER A 11 21.17 31.69 0.93
N ASP A 12 22.32 32.26 1.28
CA ASP A 12 23.08 32.08 2.53
C ASP A 12 22.37 32.66 3.77
N GLU A 13 21.11 32.30 3.98
CA GLU A 13 20.39 32.49 5.25
C GLU A 13 19.72 31.16 5.60
N GLU A 14 20.14 30.57 6.72
CA GLU A 14 19.56 29.35 7.28
C GLU A 14 18.05 29.58 7.51
N ASP A 15 17.22 28.78 6.81
CA ASP A 15 15.77 28.55 7.03
C ASP A 15 14.70 29.18 6.11
N ASP A 16 14.99 29.64 4.89
CA ASP A 16 13.93 30.01 3.92
C ASP A 16 13.86 29.08 2.69
N VAL A 17 13.60 27.80 2.91
CA VAL A 17 13.16 26.91 1.82
C VAL A 17 11.68 27.21 1.53
N VAL A 18 11.43 28.10 0.57
CA VAL A 18 10.06 28.33 0.08
C VAL A 18 9.67 27.16 -0.81
N GLU A 19 8.81 26.28 -0.30
CA GLU A 19 8.26 25.17 -1.07
C GLU A 19 7.49 25.72 -2.28
N GLY A 20 7.96 25.36 -3.49
CA GLY A 20 7.42 25.83 -4.75
C GLY A 20 6.71 24.72 -5.53
N ALA A 21 5.67 25.09 -6.26
CA ALA A 21 4.98 24.20 -7.18
C ALA A 21 4.96 24.78 -8.59
N LEU A 22 4.97 23.90 -9.59
CA LEU A 22 4.86 24.28 -11.00
C LEU A 22 3.61 23.63 -11.59
N MET A 23 2.70 24.42 -12.12
CA MET A 23 1.61 23.92 -12.96
C MET A 23 2.01 24.03 -14.42
N VAL A 24 1.88 22.92 -15.15
CA VAL A 24 2.09 22.89 -16.60
C VAL A 24 0.79 22.50 -17.27
N MET A 25 0.25 23.37 -18.13
CA MET A 25 -1.01 23.11 -18.80
C MET A 25 -1.00 23.56 -20.27
N LYS A 26 -1.61 22.74 -21.14
CA LYS A 26 -1.83 23.10 -22.54
C LYS A 26 -2.84 24.25 -22.63
N MET A 27 -2.64 25.17 -23.57
CA MET A 27 -3.45 26.39 -23.77
C MET A 27 -3.28 27.47 -22.71
N LEU A 28 -2.40 27.26 -21.72
CA LEU A 28 -2.03 28.30 -20.77
C LEU A 28 -0.99 29.27 -21.35
N GLY A 29 -0.10 28.77 -22.21
CA GLY A 29 0.92 29.60 -22.87
C GLY A 29 0.43 30.21 -24.18
N ASP A 30 1.21 31.17 -24.68
CA ASP A 30 0.90 31.89 -25.91
C ASP A 30 0.71 30.96 -27.11
N PHE A 31 -0.18 31.36 -28.03
CA PHE A 31 -0.47 30.66 -29.28
C PHE A 31 -0.89 29.19 -29.11
N GLY A 32 -1.61 28.87 -28.02
CA GLY A 32 -2.12 27.53 -27.75
C GLY A 32 -1.05 26.51 -27.35
N ARG A 33 0.14 27.00 -26.95
CA ARG A 33 1.23 26.17 -26.45
C ARG A 33 1.00 25.78 -24.99
N TYR A 34 1.91 24.99 -24.44
CA TYR A 34 1.95 24.75 -23.01
C TYR A 34 2.43 26.02 -22.29
N GLY A 35 1.73 26.37 -21.21
CA GLY A 35 2.16 27.39 -20.27
C GLY A 35 2.70 26.73 -19.00
N ILE A 36 3.67 27.39 -18.40
CA ILE A 36 4.23 27.01 -17.10
C ILE A 36 3.86 28.13 -16.14
N GLU A 37 3.11 27.76 -15.10
CA GLU A 37 2.74 28.65 -14.00
C GLU A 37 3.59 28.31 -12.77
N PRO A 38 4.51 29.20 -12.38
CA PRO A 38 5.20 29.08 -11.11
C PRO A 38 4.28 29.49 -9.96
N MET A 39 4.25 28.68 -8.92
CA MET A 39 3.44 28.90 -7.72
C MET A 39 4.33 28.73 -6.48
N CYS A 40 4.07 29.50 -5.43
CA CYS A 40 4.63 29.31 -4.11
C CYS A 40 3.59 28.71 -3.18
N PHE A 41 4.04 27.85 -2.28
CA PHE A 41 3.24 27.45 -1.14
C PHE A 41 2.83 28.68 -0.34
N SER A 42 1.58 28.70 0.13
CA SER A 42 1.08 29.79 0.95
C SER A 42 0.81 29.37 2.38
N TYR A 43 -0.06 28.38 2.55
CA TYR A 43 -0.48 27.91 3.85
C TYR A 43 -1.05 26.50 3.73
N GLU A 44 -1.00 25.82 4.86
CA GLU A 44 -1.63 24.54 5.10
C GLU A 44 -2.49 24.68 6.35
N LEU A 45 -3.74 24.24 6.27
CA LEU A 45 -4.67 24.22 7.38
C LEU A 45 -5.10 22.77 7.61
N GLU A 46 -4.90 22.32 8.83
CA GLU A 46 -5.45 21.06 9.34
C GLU A 46 -6.43 21.41 10.45
N GLU A 47 -7.72 21.26 10.16
CA GLU A 47 -8.78 21.46 11.13
C GLU A 47 -9.20 20.08 11.67
N GLU A 48 -8.78 19.80 12.91
CA GLU A 48 -9.28 18.72 13.76
C GLU A 48 -10.20 19.33 14.83
N GLU A 49 -11.43 19.69 14.47
CA GLU A 49 -12.45 19.95 15.50
C GLU A 49 -13.10 18.62 15.92
N GLU A 50 -13.31 18.41 17.24
CA GLU A 50 -13.72 17.13 17.83
C GLU A 50 -15.04 16.56 17.26
N ASP A 51 -15.86 17.37 16.58
CA ASP A 51 -17.15 17.00 16.00
C ASP A 51 -17.28 17.21 14.47
N ASP A 52 -16.26 17.76 13.79
CA ASP A 52 -16.32 18.08 12.35
C ASP A 52 -15.41 17.15 11.50
N PRO A 53 -15.74 16.92 10.22
CA PRO A 53 -14.96 16.06 9.36
C PRO A 53 -13.54 16.63 9.18
N MET A 54 -12.54 15.77 9.36
CA MET A 54 -11.13 16.09 9.14
C MET A 54 -10.98 16.81 7.80
N THR A 55 -10.63 18.09 7.88
CA THR A 55 -10.45 18.95 6.72
C THR A 55 -8.98 19.31 6.61
N HIS A 56 -8.37 18.85 5.52
CA HIS A 56 -6.99 19.16 5.19
C HIS A 56 -6.96 20.06 3.97
N CYS A 57 -6.35 21.23 4.11
CA CYS A 57 -6.35 22.26 3.09
C CYS A 57 -4.94 22.76 2.81
N VAL A 58 -4.56 22.81 1.54
CA VAL A 58 -3.28 23.35 1.07
C VAL A 58 -3.53 24.41 0.01
N ALA A 59 -2.92 25.58 0.15
CA ALA A 59 -3.07 26.69 -0.80
C ALA A 59 -1.73 27.14 -1.39
N TYR A 60 -1.77 27.53 -2.66
CA TYR A 60 -0.64 28.03 -3.42
C TYR A 60 -0.97 29.37 -4.06
N HIS A 61 -0.05 30.32 -3.99
CA HIS A 61 -0.15 31.59 -4.72
C HIS A 61 0.66 31.54 -6.01
N THR A 62 0.15 32.15 -7.07
CA THR A 62 0.93 32.36 -8.31
C THR A 62 2.06 33.34 -8.09
N LEU A 63 3.24 33.05 -8.65
CA LEU A 63 4.39 33.95 -8.59
C LEU A 63 4.37 34.98 -9.73
N LYS A 64 5.05 36.11 -9.50
CA LYS A 64 5.19 37.16 -10.51
C LYS A 64 5.83 36.61 -11.79
N GLY A 65 5.27 36.99 -12.94
CA GLY A 65 5.73 36.51 -14.24
C GLY A 65 5.00 35.25 -14.73
N GLY A 66 4.05 34.73 -13.96
CA GLY A 66 3.10 33.70 -14.40
C GLY A 66 2.08 34.22 -15.42
N HIS A 67 1.24 33.31 -15.94
CA HIS A 67 0.19 33.57 -16.92
C HIS A 67 -1.06 34.18 -16.30
N PHE A 68 -1.30 33.97 -15.01
CA PHE A 68 -2.38 34.61 -14.27
C PHE A 68 -1.95 34.96 -12.85
N ASP A 69 -2.73 35.80 -12.19
CA ASP A 69 -2.54 36.12 -10.78
C ASP A 69 -3.68 35.48 -9.98
N GLY A 70 -3.37 34.71 -8.93
CA GLY A 70 -4.38 34.03 -8.13
C GLY A 70 -3.85 33.12 -7.04
N GLU A 71 -4.79 32.50 -6.33
CA GLU A 71 -4.58 31.44 -5.36
C GLU A 71 -5.26 30.17 -5.85
N VAL A 72 -4.56 29.04 -5.76
CA VAL A 72 -5.11 27.70 -5.96
C VAL A 72 -5.17 26.99 -4.62
N LYS A 73 -6.39 26.72 -4.14
CA LYS A 73 -6.67 26.04 -2.88
C LYS A 73 -7.14 24.61 -3.16
N PHE A 74 -6.53 23.65 -2.49
CA PHE A 74 -6.92 22.25 -2.47
C PHE A 74 -7.47 21.94 -1.10
N ALA A 75 -8.73 21.52 -1.00
CA ALA A 75 -9.35 21.08 0.24
C ALA A 75 -9.78 19.62 0.11
N LEU A 76 -9.47 18.84 1.13
CA LEU A 76 -9.79 17.44 1.26
C LEU A 76 -10.60 17.27 2.52
N GLU A 77 -11.81 16.75 2.38
CA GLU A 77 -12.71 16.48 3.50
C GLU A 77 -12.99 14.99 3.53
N GLN A 78 -12.75 14.36 4.68
CA GLN A 78 -13.08 12.95 4.88
C GLN A 78 -14.49 12.84 5.46
N THR A 79 -15.43 12.32 4.67
CA THR A 79 -16.82 12.07 5.07
C THR A 79 -17.07 10.58 5.28
N GLU A 80 -18.23 10.22 5.84
CA GLU A 80 -18.63 8.81 5.99
C GLU A 80 -18.70 8.05 4.66
N GLU A 81 -19.05 8.76 3.58
CA GLU A 81 -19.20 8.20 2.23
C GLU A 81 -17.88 8.12 1.45
N GLY A 82 -16.85 8.84 1.87
CA GLY A 82 -15.53 8.81 1.22
C GLY A 82 -14.68 10.06 1.43
N ILE A 83 -13.92 10.41 0.40
CA ILE A 83 -13.06 11.60 0.38
C ILE A 83 -13.63 12.56 -0.64
N VAL A 84 -13.99 13.76 -0.20
CA VAL A 84 -14.42 14.86 -1.06
C VAL A 84 -13.19 15.71 -1.38
N VAL A 85 -12.95 15.93 -2.67
CA VAL A 85 -11.84 16.76 -3.16
C VAL A 85 -12.42 18.04 -3.76
N SER A 86 -12.05 19.17 -3.17
CA SER A 86 -12.44 20.50 -3.62
C SER A 86 -11.21 21.26 -4.09
N VAL A 87 -11.28 21.81 -5.30
CA VAL A 87 -10.22 22.68 -5.85
C VAL A 87 -10.84 24.04 -6.15
N THR A 88 -10.25 25.09 -5.61
CA THR A 88 -10.72 26.46 -5.80
C THR A 88 -9.61 27.30 -6.43
N LEU A 89 -9.95 28.01 -7.50
CA LEU A 89 -9.09 29.02 -8.11
C LEU A 89 -9.69 30.40 -7.78
N ALA A 90 -9.00 31.16 -6.93
CA ALA A 90 -9.38 32.52 -6.57
C ALA A 90 -8.50 33.52 -7.33
N ILE A 91 -9.11 34.51 -7.99
CA ILE A 91 -8.40 35.55 -8.74
C ILE A 91 -8.70 36.89 -8.06
N PRO A 92 -7.68 37.64 -7.59
CA PRO A 92 -7.89 38.93 -6.96
C PRO A 92 -8.45 39.96 -7.95
N GLN A 93 -9.22 40.91 -7.43
CA GLN A 93 -9.78 41.98 -8.25
C GLN A 93 -8.64 42.80 -8.88
N GLY A 94 -8.66 42.93 -10.21
CA GLY A 94 -7.61 43.63 -10.97
C GLY A 94 -6.37 42.79 -11.28
N GLY A 95 -6.30 41.53 -10.85
CA GLY A 95 -5.28 40.57 -11.27
C GLY A 95 -5.46 40.10 -12.72
N ARG A 96 -4.40 39.55 -13.31
CA ARG A 96 -4.46 38.92 -14.64
C ARG A 96 -5.29 37.64 -14.54
N ALA A 97 -6.44 37.62 -15.19
CA ALA A 97 -7.34 36.47 -15.19
C ALA A 97 -7.16 35.63 -16.47
N PRO A 98 -7.10 34.29 -16.39
CA PRO A 98 -7.18 33.45 -17.57
C PRO A 98 -8.63 33.47 -18.13
N PRO A 99 -8.83 33.11 -19.41
CA PRO A 99 -10.17 32.95 -19.96
C PRO A 99 -10.99 31.96 -19.14
N GLU A 100 -12.28 32.24 -18.94
CA GLU A 100 -13.15 31.43 -18.07
C GLU A 100 -13.15 29.93 -18.43
N ARG A 101 -13.13 29.63 -19.73
CA ARG A 101 -13.04 28.25 -20.22
C ARG A 101 -11.74 27.55 -19.80
N LEU A 102 -10.63 28.27 -19.80
CA LEU A 102 -9.34 27.75 -19.35
C LEU A 102 -9.33 27.57 -17.84
N ALA A 103 -9.84 28.54 -17.08
CA ALA A 103 -9.98 28.46 -15.63
C ALA A 103 -10.79 27.21 -15.20
N LYS A 104 -11.94 26.97 -15.84
CA LYS A 104 -12.75 25.76 -15.59
C LYS A 104 -11.99 24.49 -15.93
N ALA A 105 -11.27 24.48 -17.05
CA ALA A 105 -10.47 23.32 -17.45
C ALA A 105 -9.31 23.05 -16.47
N MET A 106 -8.67 24.10 -15.94
CA MET A 106 -7.61 24.00 -14.94
C MET A 106 -8.12 23.29 -13.69
N VAL A 107 -9.19 23.83 -13.11
CA VAL A 107 -9.81 23.28 -11.89
C VAL A 107 -10.27 21.84 -12.12
N SER A 108 -10.99 21.56 -13.22
CA SER A 108 -11.44 20.19 -13.54
C SER A 108 -10.26 19.22 -13.66
N SER A 109 -9.22 19.60 -14.40
CA SER A 109 -8.06 18.74 -14.62
C SER A 109 -7.28 18.46 -13.34
N MET A 110 -7.17 19.44 -12.44
CA MET A 110 -6.56 19.25 -11.14
C MET A 110 -7.38 18.30 -10.27
N THR A 111 -8.69 18.55 -10.16
CA THR A 111 -9.60 17.69 -9.38
C THR A 111 -9.57 16.26 -9.88
N GLU A 112 -9.75 16.04 -11.18
CA GLU A 112 -9.70 14.70 -11.80
C GLU A 112 -8.35 14.02 -11.56
N SER A 113 -7.25 14.77 -11.66
CA SER A 113 -5.92 14.22 -11.43
C SER A 113 -5.70 13.79 -9.98
N ILE A 114 -6.21 14.54 -9.00
CA ILE A 114 -6.09 14.20 -7.58
C ILE A 114 -6.96 12.97 -7.30
N VAL A 115 -8.21 12.97 -7.77
CA VAL A 115 -9.13 11.84 -7.60
C VAL A 115 -8.56 10.56 -8.19
N GLU A 116 -8.03 10.59 -9.41
CA GLU A 116 -7.47 9.41 -10.07
C GLU A 116 -6.21 8.91 -9.35
N SER A 117 -5.33 9.83 -8.93
CA SER A 117 -4.13 9.50 -8.15
C SER A 117 -4.48 8.83 -6.82
N SER A 118 -5.42 9.41 -6.07
CA SER A 118 -5.93 8.88 -4.81
C SER A 118 -6.57 7.51 -5.00
N ARG A 119 -7.40 7.34 -6.05
CA ARG A 119 -8.03 6.06 -6.39
C ARG A 119 -7.00 4.97 -6.67
N ILE A 120 -5.97 5.27 -7.47
CA ILE A 120 -4.89 4.32 -7.79
C ILE A 120 -4.16 3.92 -6.52
N ARG A 121 -3.78 4.88 -5.68
CA ARG A 121 -3.06 4.62 -4.42
C ARG A 121 -3.88 3.77 -3.46
N THR A 122 -5.18 4.05 -3.33
CA THR A 122 -6.11 3.26 -2.52
C THR A 122 -6.22 1.83 -3.05
N LYS A 123 -6.39 1.64 -4.37
CA LYS A 123 -6.45 0.31 -4.99
C LYS A 123 -5.17 -0.49 -4.75
N GLN A 124 -4.00 0.14 -4.89
CA GLN A 124 -2.71 -0.49 -4.60
C GLN A 124 -2.58 -0.89 -3.12
N THR A 125 -3.03 -0.02 -2.22
CA THR A 125 -2.98 -0.27 -0.77
C THR A 125 -3.90 -1.42 -0.37
N LEU A 126 -5.14 -1.44 -0.87
CA LEU A 126 -6.09 -2.54 -0.65
C LEU A 126 -5.58 -3.85 -1.25
N SER A 127 -4.98 -3.82 -2.43
CA SER A 127 -4.38 -5.00 -3.06
C SER A 127 -3.23 -5.58 -2.24
N ARG A 128 -2.35 -4.73 -1.68
CA ARG A 128 -1.27 -5.17 -0.78
C ARG A 128 -1.83 -5.78 0.51
N ARG A 129 -2.86 -5.15 1.10
CA ARG A 129 -3.53 -5.67 2.30
C ARG A 129 -4.17 -7.03 2.03
N SER A 130 -4.91 -7.20 0.93
CA SER A 130 -5.54 -8.48 0.60
C SER A 130 -4.53 -9.58 0.32
N GLN A 131 -3.44 -9.29 -0.40
CA GLN A 131 -2.35 -10.25 -0.60
C GLN A 131 -1.70 -10.67 0.72
N SER A 132 -1.47 -9.72 1.64
CA SER A 132 -0.91 -10.03 2.97
C SER A 132 -1.83 -10.92 3.80
N GLN A 133 -3.15 -10.68 3.75
CA GLN A 133 -4.16 -11.49 4.45
C GLN A 133 -4.25 -12.89 3.85
N LEU A 134 -4.29 -12.99 2.51
CA LEU A 134 -4.30 -14.27 1.80
C LEU A 134 -3.01 -15.07 2.07
N TYR A 135 -1.85 -14.42 2.10
CA TYR A 135 -0.59 -15.06 2.44
C TYR A 135 -0.61 -15.60 3.88
N ARG A 136 -1.05 -14.79 4.86
CA ARG A 136 -1.19 -15.21 6.26
C ARG A 136 -2.18 -16.37 6.40
N ALA A 137 -3.33 -16.31 5.73
CA ALA A 137 -4.34 -17.35 5.74
C ALA A 137 -3.85 -18.67 5.11
N ARG A 138 -3.07 -18.58 4.02
CA ARG A 138 -2.47 -19.76 3.38
C ARG A 138 -1.36 -20.38 4.23
N ALA A 139 -0.55 -19.56 4.90
CA ALA A 139 0.50 -20.01 5.79
C ALA A 139 -0.07 -20.70 7.04
N SER A 140 -1.11 -20.12 7.67
CA SER A 140 -1.79 -20.73 8.82
C SER A 140 -2.51 -22.02 8.45
N GLY A 141 -3.22 -22.03 7.31
CA GLY A 141 -3.92 -23.22 6.79
C GLY A 141 -2.98 -24.37 6.40
N SER A 142 -1.80 -24.07 5.87
CA SER A 142 -0.83 -25.12 5.52
C SER A 142 -0.24 -25.82 6.76
N ALA A 143 0.00 -25.09 7.85
CA ALA A 143 0.53 -25.66 9.09
C ALA A 143 -0.49 -26.55 9.81
N THR A 144 -1.75 -26.13 9.88
CA THR A 144 -2.84 -26.93 10.46
C THR A 144 -3.10 -28.18 9.62
N LEU A 145 -3.13 -28.06 8.28
CA LEU A 145 -3.33 -29.19 7.37
C LEU A 145 -2.17 -30.19 7.43
N LYS A 146 -0.92 -29.72 7.54
CA LYS A 146 0.25 -30.61 7.77
C LYS A 146 0.17 -31.34 9.10
N ARG A 147 -0.28 -30.69 10.18
CA ARG A 147 -0.48 -31.34 11.50
C ARG A 147 -1.57 -32.40 11.42
N HIS A 148 -2.68 -32.10 10.77
CA HIS A 148 -3.79 -33.04 10.57
C HIS A 148 -3.35 -34.27 9.77
N LEU A 149 -2.68 -34.06 8.63
CA LEU A 149 -2.16 -35.16 7.81
C LEU A 149 -1.16 -36.04 8.56
N ARG A 150 -0.27 -35.44 9.36
CA ARG A 150 0.67 -36.22 10.20
C ARG A 150 -0.08 -37.07 11.22
N TYR A 151 -1.07 -36.49 11.90
CA TYR A 151 -1.89 -37.21 12.86
C TYR A 151 -2.65 -38.38 12.22
N GLU A 152 -3.27 -38.17 11.06
CA GLU A 152 -3.97 -39.24 10.33
C GLU A 152 -3.01 -40.35 9.87
N GLN A 153 -1.82 -39.98 9.38
CA GLN A 153 -0.78 -40.95 9.01
C GLN A 153 -0.31 -41.75 10.22
N GLU A 154 -0.02 -41.09 11.34
CA GLU A 154 0.42 -41.76 12.57
C GLU A 154 -0.66 -42.70 13.10
N LYS A 155 -1.92 -42.28 13.12
CA LYS A 155 -3.07 -43.12 13.48
C LYS A 155 -3.17 -44.36 12.59
N SER A 156 -3.04 -44.19 11.27
CA SER A 156 -3.08 -45.31 10.32
C SER A 156 -1.92 -46.30 10.53
N GLN A 157 -0.73 -45.80 10.84
CA GLN A 157 0.44 -46.63 11.15
C GLN A 157 0.25 -47.38 12.47
N GLU A 158 -0.32 -46.72 13.48
CA GLU A 158 -0.64 -47.34 14.76
C GLU A 158 -1.69 -48.45 14.62
N GLU A 159 -2.72 -48.22 13.80
CA GLU A 159 -3.73 -49.24 13.48
C GLU A 159 -3.12 -50.43 12.72
N MET A 160 -2.26 -50.18 11.72
CA MET A 160 -1.51 -51.24 11.03
C MET A 160 -0.58 -52.00 11.98
N ALA A 161 0.08 -51.31 12.91
CA ALA A 161 0.94 -51.95 13.91
C ALA A 161 0.14 -52.81 14.89
N LYS A 162 -1.05 -52.35 15.33
CA LYS A 162 -1.98 -53.12 16.16
C LYS A 162 -2.49 -54.35 15.42
N ASP A 163 -2.85 -54.23 14.15
CA ASP A 163 -3.29 -55.35 13.32
C ASP A 163 -2.16 -56.37 13.09
N ARG A 164 -0.96 -55.91 12.76
CA ARG A 164 0.26 -56.75 12.69
C ARG A 164 0.51 -57.48 14.01
N LYS A 165 0.41 -56.80 15.15
CA LYS A 165 0.56 -57.40 16.48
C LYS A 165 -0.52 -58.44 16.77
N ARG A 166 -1.77 -58.19 16.39
CA ARG A 166 -2.88 -59.16 16.50
C ARG A 166 -2.65 -60.40 15.64
N LYS A 167 -2.27 -60.23 14.37
CA LYS A 167 -1.94 -61.32 13.44
C LYS A 167 -0.75 -62.13 13.92
N TRP A 168 0.32 -61.46 14.36
CA TRP A 168 1.50 -62.11 14.91
C TRP A 168 1.16 -62.92 16.17
N LYS A 169 0.39 -62.36 17.11
CA LYS A 169 -0.07 -63.11 18.29
C LYS A 169 -0.94 -64.32 17.95
N ARG A 170 -1.75 -64.24 16.90
CA ARG A 170 -2.64 -65.34 16.44
C ARG A 170 -1.85 -66.46 15.77
N ASN A 171 -0.83 -66.12 14.98
CA ASN A 171 -0.11 -67.08 14.15
C ASN A 171 1.20 -67.58 14.78
N ASN A 172 1.64 -67.00 15.89
CA ASN A 172 2.90 -67.37 16.54
C ASN A 172 2.65 -68.14 17.85
N PRO A 173 2.96 -69.44 17.92
CA PRO A 173 2.69 -70.27 19.10
C PRO A 173 3.46 -69.84 20.36
N ASP A 174 4.55 -69.06 20.20
CA ASP A 174 5.38 -68.53 21.30
C ASP A 174 5.10 -67.07 21.66
N ALA A 175 3.97 -66.50 21.20
CA ALA A 175 3.65 -65.08 21.39
C ALA A 175 3.58 -64.62 22.85
N GLY A 176 3.36 -65.53 23.80
CA GLY A 176 3.38 -65.27 25.25
C GLY A 176 4.78 -65.29 25.89
N ARG A 177 5.79 -65.84 25.20
CA ARG A 177 7.19 -65.94 25.69
C ARG A 177 8.12 -64.87 25.13
N TYR A 178 7.69 -64.12 24.11
CA TYR A 178 8.49 -63.04 23.55
C TYR A 178 8.64 -61.89 24.55
N ARG A 179 9.81 -61.82 25.17
CA ARG A 179 10.31 -60.61 25.83
C ARG A 179 11.21 -59.89 24.83
N PRO A 180 11.01 -58.59 24.57
CA PRO A 180 11.99 -57.82 23.84
C PRO A 180 13.29 -57.92 24.64
N THR A 181 14.25 -58.71 24.15
CA THR A 181 15.58 -58.72 24.72
C THR A 181 16.16 -57.35 24.43
N GLY A 182 16.40 -56.59 25.49
CA GLY A 182 17.08 -55.31 25.46
C GLY A 182 18.54 -55.51 25.07
N CYS A 183 18.79 -55.89 23.82
CA CYS A 183 20.07 -55.77 23.18
C CYS A 183 20.01 -54.46 22.40
N ARG A 184 20.67 -53.40 22.91
CA ARG A 184 21.15 -52.34 22.02
C ARG A 184 21.96 -53.07 20.95
N GLY A 185 21.52 -53.00 19.69
CA GLY A 185 22.30 -53.53 18.58
C GLY A 185 23.72 -52.96 18.62
N PRO A 186 24.73 -53.70 18.12
CA PRO A 186 26.10 -53.23 18.16
C PRO A 186 26.18 -51.87 17.49
N SER A 187 26.78 -50.90 18.18
CA SER A 187 27.18 -49.64 17.59
C SER A 187 28.20 -49.91 16.48
N GLY A 188 27.76 -49.77 15.23
CA GLY A 188 28.64 -49.75 14.06
C GLY A 188 28.55 -50.98 13.15
N SER A 189 27.76 -50.87 12.09
CA SER A 189 28.17 -51.31 10.76
C SER A 189 27.36 -50.53 9.73
N GLY A 190 28.01 -49.55 9.12
CA GLY A 190 27.48 -48.86 7.95
C GLY A 190 27.41 -49.81 6.74
N PRO A 191 26.71 -49.40 5.67
CA PRO A 191 26.53 -50.24 4.50
C PRO A 191 27.87 -50.46 3.80
N VAL A 192 28.26 -51.73 3.66
CA VAL A 192 29.39 -52.13 2.82
C VAL A 192 28.88 -52.11 1.38
N HIS A 193 29.28 -51.10 0.62
CA HIS A 193 29.11 -51.07 -0.83
C HIS A 193 29.99 -52.18 -1.44
N GLY A 194 29.34 -53.16 -2.09
CA GLY A 194 30.00 -54.13 -2.95
C GLY A 194 30.25 -53.52 -4.33
N PHE A 195 31.48 -53.68 -4.83
CA PHE A 195 31.86 -53.51 -6.22
C PHE A 195 31.21 -54.58 -7.11
#